data_AF-A0A439V300-F1
#
_entry.id   AF-A0A439V300-F1
#
_cell.length_a   1.000
_cell.length_b   1.000
_cell.length_c   1.000
_cell.angle_alpha   90.00
_cell.angle_beta   90.00
_cell.angle_gamma   90.00
#
_symmetry.space_group_name_H-M   'P 1'
#
loop_
_entity.id
_entity.type
_entity.pdbx_description
1 polymer ?
#
loop_
_entity_poly.entity_id
_entity_poly.type
_entity_poly.pdbx_seq_one_letter_code
_entity_poly.pdbx_strand_id
1 'polypeptide(L)'
;MKAGDLEKARLIAGARDQNIAMRDRLAAGEMLTLCIGEGSKTANIVLMPRYLAEIRSDLVTAFNLRIGENDAALLALGVETDG
;
A
#
# COMPACT_ATOMS: atom_id res chain seq x y z
N MET A 1 -1.04 3.49 -28.00
CA MET A 1 -1.45 2.55 -26.94
C MET A 1 -2.74 1.88 -27.34
N LYS A 2 -2.88 0.54 -27.24
CA LYS A 2 -4.14 -0.15 -27.59
C LYS A 2 -5.16 -0.01 -26.46
N ALA A 3 -6.45 -0.19 -26.73
CA ALA A 3 -7.51 -0.11 -25.71
C ALA A 3 -7.27 -1.03 -24.50
N GLY A 4 -6.70 -2.22 -24.72
CA GLY A 4 -6.32 -3.13 -23.63
C GLY A 4 -5.13 -2.67 -22.79
N ASP A 5 -4.22 -1.88 -23.37
CA ASP A 5 -3.06 -1.32 -22.65
C ASP A 5 -3.51 -0.10 -21.82
N LEU A 6 -4.49 0.66 -22.33
CA LEU A 6 -5.14 1.76 -21.59
C LEU A 6 -5.84 1.27 -20.32
N GLU A 7 -6.63 0.21 -20.39
CA GLU A 7 -7.31 -0.31 -19.20
C GLU A 7 -6.31 -0.91 -18.19
N LYS A 8 -5.26 -1.60 -18.67
CA LYS A 8 -4.18 -2.08 -17.80
C LYS A 8 -3.48 -0.92 -17.09
N ALA A 9 -3.11 0.12 -17.82
CA ALA A 9 -2.49 1.31 -17.23
C ALA A 9 -3.41 1.96 -16.18
N ARG A 10 -4.72 2.05 -16.46
CA ARG A 10 -5.71 2.60 -15.51
C ARG A 10 -5.77 1.79 -14.21
N LEU A 11 -5.78 0.47 -14.30
CA LEU A 11 -5.80 -0.42 -13.13
C LEU A 11 -4.51 -0.31 -12.31
N ILE A 12 -3.35 -0.25 -12.97
CA ILE A 12 -2.05 -0.12 -12.31
C ILE A 12 -1.93 1.25 -11.63
N ALA A 13 -2.33 2.33 -12.30
CA ALA A 13 -2.35 3.67 -11.73
C ALA A 13 -3.27 3.75 -10.51
N GLY A 14 -4.48 3.18 -10.59
CA GLY A 14 -5.39 3.11 -9.45
C GLY A 14 -4.81 2.32 -8.26
N ALA A 15 -4.10 1.22 -8.52
CA ALA A 15 -3.41 0.47 -7.47
C ALA A 15 -2.25 1.28 -6.86
N ARG A 16 -1.47 1.99 -7.69
CA ARG A 16 -0.39 2.88 -7.24
C ARG A 16 -0.92 3.95 -6.30
N ASP A 17 -1.98 4.65 -6.68
CA ASP A 17 -2.57 5.73 -5.87
C ASP A 17 -3.07 5.22 -4.52
N GLN A 18 -3.68 4.03 -4.51
CA GLN A 18 -4.08 3.38 -3.26
C GLN A 18 -2.87 3.03 -2.37
N ASN A 19 -1.79 2.51 -2.95
CA ASN A 19 -0.58 2.19 -2.23
C ASN A 19 0.09 3.45 -1.63
N ILE A 20 0.13 4.55 -2.39
CA ILE A 20 0.60 5.86 -1.91
C ILE A 20 -0.25 6.34 -0.73
N ALA A 21 -1.57 6.31 -0.87
CA ALA A 21 -2.48 6.73 0.18
C ALA A 21 -2.31 5.90 1.47
N MET A 22 -2.14 4.57 1.36
CA MET A 22 -1.91 3.71 2.52
C MET A 22 -0.54 3.95 3.16
N ARG A 23 0.52 4.12 2.37
CA ARG A 23 1.85 4.47 2.86
C ARG A 23 1.82 5.79 3.65
N ASP A 24 1.17 6.82 3.11
CA ASP A 24 1.14 8.14 3.72
C ASP A 24 0.37 8.14 5.04
N ARG A 25 -0.75 7.41 5.09
CA ARG A 25 -1.49 7.13 6.33
C ARG A 25 -0.62 6.46 7.40
N LEU A 26 0.16 5.45 7.01
CA LEU A 26 1.10 4.77 7.90
C LEU A 26 2.21 5.71 8.38
N ALA A 27 2.80 6.50 7.48
CA ALA A 27 3.84 7.47 7.79
C ALA A 27 3.35 8.59 8.72
N ALA A 28 2.08 9.00 8.58
CA ALA A 28 1.43 9.98 9.45
C ALA A 28 1.13 9.45 10.86
N GLY A 29 1.43 8.18 11.14
CA GLY A 29 1.26 7.60 12.47
C GLY A 29 -0.15 7.07 12.74
N GLU A 30 -0.95 6.78 11.70
CA GLU A 30 -2.30 6.25 11.88
C GLU A 30 -2.30 5.00 12.79
N MET A 31 -3.29 4.91 13.68
CA MET A 31 -3.39 3.84 14.66
C MET A 31 -3.58 2.48 13.98
N LEU A 32 -2.75 1.50 14.36
CA LEU A 32 -2.89 0.11 13.92
C LEU A 32 -3.54 -0.71 15.03
N THR A 33 -4.45 -1.59 14.65
CA THR A 33 -5.12 -2.51 15.58
C THR A 33 -4.94 -3.93 15.07
N LEU A 34 -4.41 -4.81 15.93
CA LEU A 34 -4.37 -6.24 15.66
C LEU A 34 -5.62 -6.89 16.28
N CYS A 35 -6.54 -7.30 15.42
CA CYS A 35 -7.72 -8.07 15.79
C CYS A 35 -7.45 -9.55 15.48
N ILE A 36 -7.69 -10.44 16.45
CA ILE A 36 -7.63 -11.89 16.25
C ILE A 36 -9.02 -12.48 16.44
N GLY A 37 -9.45 -13.32 15.49
CA GLY A 37 -10.75 -14.00 15.49
C GLY A 37 -11.69 -13.48 14.40
N GLU A 38 -12.86 -14.10 14.31
CA GLU A 38 -13.87 -13.79 13.30
C GLU A 38 -15.22 -13.47 13.94
N GLY A 39 -15.98 -12.56 13.32
CA GLY A 39 -17.33 -12.18 13.75
C GLY A 39 -17.36 -11.58 15.16
N SER A 40 -18.27 -12.05 16.00
CA SER A 40 -18.47 -11.53 17.37
C SER A 40 -17.39 -11.94 18.38
N LYS A 41 -16.38 -12.72 17.97
CA LYS A 41 -15.30 -13.24 18.83
C LYS A 41 -13.94 -12.63 18.50
N THR A 42 -13.89 -11.37 18.08
CA THR A 42 -12.62 -10.65 17.88
C THR A 42 -12.02 -10.20 19.21
N ALA A 43 -10.77 -10.56 19.46
CA ALA A 43 -9.95 -10.03 20.56
C ALA A 43 -8.96 -9.00 20.00
N ASN A 44 -8.84 -7.85 20.68
CA ASN A 44 -7.85 -6.83 20.34
C ASN A 44 -6.58 -7.05 21.16
N ILE A 45 -5.45 -7.12 20.50
CA ILE A 45 -4.14 -7.23 21.17
C ILE A 45 -3.46 -5.86 21.14
N VAL A 46 -3.15 -5.35 22.33
CA VAL A 46 -2.31 -4.16 22.47
C VAL A 46 -0.85 -4.58 22.29
N LEU A 47 -0.24 -4.13 21.21
CA LEU A 47 1.16 -4.40 20.91
C LEU A 47 2.09 -3.49 21.72
N MET A 48 3.29 -3.98 22.03
CA MET A 48 4.33 -3.12 22.59
C MET A 48 4.72 -2.01 21.59
N PRO A 49 5.04 -0.79 22.06
CA PRO A 49 5.36 0.34 21.16
C PRO A 49 6.47 0.05 20.16
N ARG A 50 7.53 -0.67 20.59
CA ARG A 50 8.64 -1.05 19.71
C ARG A 50 8.17 -1.94 18.56
N TYR A 51 7.37 -2.95 18.86
CA TYR A 51 6.89 -3.91 17.87
C TYR A 51 5.92 -3.24 16.88
N LEU A 52 5.08 -2.32 17.38
CA LEU A 52 4.23 -1.49 16.54
C LEU A 52 5.04 -0.61 15.57
N ALA A 53 6.16 -0.04 16.03
CA ALA A 53 7.04 0.75 15.19
C ALA A 53 7.74 -0.09 14.11
N GLU A 54 8.19 -1.30 14.46
CA GLU A 54 8.77 -2.27 13.51
C GLU A 54 7.76 -2.66 12.43
N ILE A 55 6.53 -3.05 12.82
CA ILE A 55 5.45 -3.36 11.86
C ILE A 55 5.18 -2.19 10.93
N ARG A 56 5.10 -0.97 11.47
CA ARG A 56 4.85 0.23 10.66
C ARG A 56 5.97 0.45 9.65
N SER A 57 7.23 0.31 10.07
CA SER A 57 8.40 0.44 9.20
C SER A 57 8.37 -0.59 8.06
N ASP A 58 8.03 -1.84 8.38
CA ASP A 58 7.95 -2.92 7.40
C ASP A 58 6.82 -2.68 6.38
N LEU A 59 5.65 -2.23 6.84
CA LEU A 59 4.52 -1.90 5.97
C LEU A 59 4.87 -0.73 5.04
N VAL A 60 5.47 0.34 5.55
CA VAL A 60 5.93 1.48 4.73
C VAL A 60 6.93 1.01 3.67
N THR A 61 7.89 0.16 4.05
CA THR A 61 8.86 -0.41 3.12
C THR A 61 8.20 -1.26 2.04
N ALA A 62 7.23 -2.10 2.41
CA ALA A 62 6.48 -2.93 1.47
C ALA A 62 5.64 -2.10 0.49
N PHE A 63 4.99 -1.02 0.95
CA PHE A 63 4.26 -0.11 0.06
C PHE A 63 5.21 0.63 -0.89
N ASN A 64 6.37 1.10 -0.42
CA ASN A 64 7.37 1.73 -1.28
C ASN A 64 7.83 0.79 -2.40
N LEU A 65 8.08 -0.48 -2.07
CA LEU A 65 8.43 -1.49 -3.07
C LEU A 65 7.31 -1.64 -4.12
N ARG A 66 6.06 -1.80 -3.66
CA ARG A 66 4.92 -1.99 -4.57
C ARG A 66 4.66 -0.78 -5.46
N ILE A 67 4.83 0.44 -4.93
CA ILE A 67 4.74 1.68 -5.72
C ILE A 67 5.80 1.67 -6.82
N GLY A 68 7.06 1.37 -6.49
CA GLY A 68 8.13 1.26 -7.49
C GLY A 68 7.87 0.20 -8.57
N GLU A 69 7.28 -0.94 -8.19
CA GLU A 69 6.83 -1.96 -9.16
C GLU A 69 5.71 -1.43 -10.08
N ASN A 70 4.76 -0.65 -9.55
CA ASN A 70 3.69 -0.03 -10.33
C ASN A 70 4.24 1.04 -11.28
N ASP A 71 5.19 1.84 -10.83
CA ASP A 71 5.87 2.87 -11.64
C ASP A 71 6.62 2.23 -12.80
N ALA A 72 7.38 1.17 -12.54
CA ALA A 72 8.08 0.42 -13.59
C ALA A 72 7.11 -0.19 -14.60
N ALA A 73 5.97 -0.72 -14.15
CA ALA A 73 4.95 -1.29 -15.03
C ALA A 73 4.24 -0.22 -15.88
N LEU A 74 3.96 0.97 -15.33
CA LEU A 74 3.40 2.10 -16.07
C LEU A 74 4.37 2.64 -17.11
N LEU A 75 5.65 2.78 -16.74
CA LEU A 75 6.71 3.22 -17.65
C LEU A 75 6.89 2.23 -18.81
N ALA A 76 6.79 0.92 -18.57
CA ALA A 76 6.81 -0.10 -19.61
C ALA A 76 5.62 -0.01 -20.59
N LEU A 77 4.49 0.59 -20.17
CA LEU A 77 3.33 0.90 -21.00
C LEU A 77 3.44 2.28 -21.70
N GLY A 78 4.51 3.04 -21.43
CA GLY A 78 4.71 4.39 -21.95
C GLY A 78 3.92 5.46 -21.21
N VAL A 79 3.54 5.20 -19.97
CA VAL A 79 2.84 6.15 -19.09
C VAL A 79 3.85 6.75 -18.11
N GLU A 80 3.98 8.07 -18.13
CA GLU A 80 4.80 8.80 -17.16
C GLU A 80 4.07 8.83 -15.81
N THR A 81 4.84 8.67 -14.73
CA THR A 81 4.33 8.78 -13.37
C THR A 81 4.98 10.01 -12.73
N ASP A 82 4.16 10.96 -12.28
CA ASP A 82 4.65 12.06 -11.46
C ASP A 82 5.03 11.49 -10.07
N GLY A 83 6.24 11.84 -9.64
CA GLY A 83 6.86 11.38 -8.39
C GLY A 83 6.18 11.94 -7.15
#